data_AF-A0A820LAE3-F1
#
_entry.id   AF-A0A820LAE3-F1
#
_cell.length_a   1.000
_cell.length_b   1.000
_cell.length_c   1.000
_cell.angle_alpha   90.00
_cell.angle_beta   90.00
_cell.angle_gamma   90.00
#
_symmetry.space_group_name_H-M   'P 1'
#
loop_
_entity.id
_entity.type
_entity.pdbx_description
1 polymer ?
#
loop_
_entity_poly.entity_id
_entity_poly.type
_entity_poly.pdbx_seq_one_letter_code
_entity_poly.pdbx_strand_id
1 'polypeptide(L)'
;SEGNWVINGDAETGPCEAGNGLTYPTYWFHSGTNVQMYYGNVVGNQMLTDPGPSNRGKCHFYGGWSAVSTMRQTGDMTISITARLIDNQEVRFNLSAWIGGYLAQDDNAQVSLTFLNQSNQNVGNSTILGPVLATDRGNITSLVFRQATGLVPVGARAFIVQVTMTLVAGSYNDGDIDNIALLLYQ
;
A
#
# COMPACT_ATOMS: atom_id res chain seq x y z
N SER A 1 -4.47 17.96 9.10
CA SER A 1 -4.16 17.82 7.66
C SER A 1 -5.23 16.95 7.03
N GLU A 2 -5.88 17.37 5.95
CA GLU A 2 -6.92 16.56 5.29
C GLU A 2 -6.42 15.84 4.02
N GLY A 3 -5.12 15.90 3.74
CA GLY A 3 -4.49 15.27 2.57
C GLY A 3 -3.90 13.88 2.85
N ASN A 4 -3.72 13.09 1.79
CA ASN A 4 -3.02 11.80 1.84
C ASN A 4 -1.53 12.02 2.14
N TRP A 5 -1.03 11.39 3.20
CA TRP A 5 0.38 11.40 3.60
C TRP A 5 1.25 10.42 2.81
N VAL A 6 0.64 9.53 2.03
CA VAL A 6 1.33 8.63 1.10
C VAL A 6 1.44 9.33 -0.25
N ILE A 7 2.67 9.57 -0.71
CA ILE A 7 2.93 10.16 -2.02
C ILE A 7 2.82 9.04 -3.06
N ASN A 8 2.22 9.30 -4.23
CA ASN A 8 2.06 8.28 -5.27
C ASN A 8 1.45 6.98 -4.71
N GLY A 9 0.45 7.10 -3.83
CA GLY A 9 -0.27 5.95 -3.28
C GLY A 9 -1.25 5.33 -4.29
N ASP A 10 -1.63 6.10 -5.30
CA ASP A 10 -2.49 5.77 -6.42
C ASP A 10 -1.73 5.31 -7.68
N ALA A 11 -0.39 5.20 -7.60
CA ALA A 11 0.48 4.77 -8.69
C ALA A 11 0.45 5.66 -9.96
N GLU A 12 -0.08 6.89 -9.89
CA GLU A 12 -0.22 7.76 -11.07
C GLU A 12 0.96 8.72 -11.29
N THR A 13 1.95 8.71 -10.41
CA THR A 13 3.16 9.54 -10.56
C THR A 13 4.29 8.77 -11.21
N GLY A 14 4.84 9.33 -12.29
CA GLY A 14 5.90 8.69 -13.07
C GLY A 14 5.37 7.73 -14.14
N PRO A 15 6.25 7.00 -14.83
CA PRO A 15 5.87 6.09 -15.90
C PRO A 15 5.15 4.85 -15.36
N CYS A 16 4.33 4.23 -16.19
CA CYS A 16 3.76 2.92 -15.92
C CYS A 16 4.23 1.94 -16.98
N GLU A 17 4.58 0.73 -16.54
CA GLU A 17 5.02 -0.34 -17.41
C GLU A 17 3.95 -0.67 -18.45
N ALA A 18 4.34 -0.73 -19.72
CA ALA A 18 3.51 -1.08 -20.88
C ALA A 18 3.95 -2.39 -21.57
N GLY A 19 4.90 -3.10 -20.97
CA GLY A 19 5.43 -4.35 -21.49
C GLY A 19 6.02 -5.22 -20.37
N ASN A 20 7.17 -5.85 -20.63
CA ASN A 20 7.82 -6.80 -19.73
C ASN A 20 9.04 -6.19 -18.99
N GLY A 21 9.13 -4.86 -18.94
CA GLY A 21 10.19 -4.13 -18.24
C GLY A 21 9.95 -3.98 -16.74
N LEU A 22 10.94 -3.38 -16.07
CA LEU A 22 10.87 -3.00 -14.66
C LEU A 22 10.69 -1.49 -14.57
N THR A 23 9.43 -1.05 -14.50
CA THR A 23 9.10 0.34 -14.13
C THR A 23 8.82 0.40 -12.64
N TYR A 24 9.82 0.77 -11.84
CA TYR A 24 9.71 0.74 -10.38
C TYR A 24 8.77 1.83 -9.81
N PRO A 25 8.17 1.59 -8.63
CA PRO A 25 7.29 2.56 -7.97
C PRO A 25 7.96 3.92 -7.69
N THR A 26 7.48 4.98 -8.34
CA THR A 26 8.00 6.34 -8.16
C THR A 26 7.80 6.81 -6.71
N TYR A 27 8.83 7.43 -6.11
CA TYR A 27 8.85 7.95 -4.73
C TYR A 27 8.78 6.92 -3.60
N TRP A 28 8.83 5.62 -3.92
CA TRP A 28 8.93 4.57 -2.91
C TRP A 28 10.36 4.03 -2.84
N PHE A 29 10.83 3.73 -1.63
CA PHE A 29 11.96 2.82 -1.48
C PHE A 29 11.45 1.40 -1.71
N HIS A 30 12.06 0.64 -2.62
CA HIS A 30 11.58 -0.70 -2.97
C HIS A 30 12.69 -1.75 -2.92
N SER A 31 12.27 -3.01 -2.86
CA SER A 31 13.12 -4.19 -2.98
C SER A 31 12.34 -5.32 -3.65
N GLY A 32 13.02 -6.13 -4.44
CA GLY A 32 12.39 -7.12 -5.33
C GLY A 32 12.09 -6.51 -6.69
N THR A 33 11.02 -6.99 -7.32
CA THR A 33 10.66 -6.68 -8.71
C THR A 33 9.27 -6.09 -8.84
N ASN A 34 8.77 -5.47 -7.77
CA ASN A 34 7.50 -4.76 -7.84
C ASN A 34 7.60 -3.61 -8.86
N VAL A 35 6.51 -3.43 -9.60
CA VAL A 35 6.42 -2.42 -10.66
C VAL A 35 5.15 -1.60 -10.51
N GLN A 36 5.20 -0.39 -11.04
CA GLN A 36 4.05 0.43 -11.37
C GLN A 36 3.66 0.12 -12.82
N MET A 37 2.46 -0.40 -13.05
CA MET A 37 2.03 -0.87 -14.37
C MET A 37 0.61 -0.47 -14.74
N TYR A 38 0.31 -0.43 -16.04
CA TYR A 38 -1.05 -0.14 -16.50
C TYR A 38 -2.04 -1.23 -16.09
N TYR A 39 -3.25 -0.83 -15.73
CA TYR A 39 -4.39 -1.74 -15.76
C TYR A 39 -4.56 -2.32 -17.17
N GLY A 40 -4.67 -3.64 -17.27
CA GLY A 40 -4.80 -4.37 -18.52
C GLY A 40 -3.53 -4.38 -19.39
N ASN A 41 -2.36 -4.09 -18.82
CA ASN A 41 -1.07 -4.12 -19.54
C ASN A 41 -0.80 -5.50 -20.19
N VAL A 42 -0.94 -6.57 -19.40
CA VAL A 42 -0.73 -7.95 -19.85
C VAL A 42 -1.88 -8.83 -19.40
N VAL A 43 -2.20 -9.84 -20.21
CA VAL A 43 -3.13 -10.91 -19.84
C VAL A 43 -2.56 -11.62 -18.61
N GLY A 44 -3.31 -11.64 -17.51
CA GLY A 44 -2.84 -12.18 -16.24
C GLY A 44 -2.83 -11.19 -15.07
N ASN A 45 -3.10 -9.90 -15.32
CA ASN A 45 -3.09 -8.85 -14.28
C ASN A 45 -4.45 -8.16 -14.13
N GLN A 46 -4.54 -7.19 -13.23
CA GLN A 46 -5.75 -6.38 -13.01
C GLN A 46 -6.20 -5.69 -14.29
N MET A 47 -7.43 -5.95 -14.72
CA MET A 47 -8.06 -5.32 -15.88
C MET A 47 -8.88 -4.09 -15.46
N LEU A 48 -9.10 -3.17 -16.40
CA LEU A 48 -9.99 -2.01 -16.18
C LEU A 48 -11.43 -2.40 -15.86
N THR A 49 -11.86 -3.62 -16.19
CA THR A 49 -13.20 -4.15 -15.92
C THR A 49 -13.30 -4.91 -14.59
N ASP A 50 -12.17 -5.22 -13.96
CA ASP A 50 -12.18 -6.00 -12.73
C ASP A 50 -12.70 -5.17 -11.55
N PRO A 51 -13.34 -5.80 -10.55
CA PRO A 51 -13.74 -5.10 -9.34
C PRO A 51 -12.54 -4.47 -8.63
N GLY A 52 -12.70 -3.24 -8.16
CA GLY A 52 -11.63 -2.45 -7.57
C GLY A 52 -12.02 -0.98 -7.41
N PRO A 53 -11.06 -0.07 -7.18
CA PRO A 53 -11.36 1.34 -6.95
C PRO A 53 -12.15 1.95 -8.12
N SER A 54 -13.27 2.61 -7.83
CA SER A 54 -14.10 3.26 -8.86
C SER A 54 -13.42 4.48 -9.47
N ASN A 55 -12.48 5.07 -8.74
CA ASN A 55 -11.64 6.20 -9.13
C ASN A 55 -10.22 5.76 -9.54
N ARG A 56 -10.02 4.49 -9.93
CA ARG A 56 -8.71 4.00 -10.40
C ARG A 56 -8.19 4.90 -11.51
N GLY A 57 -6.89 5.17 -11.47
CA GLY A 57 -6.22 5.86 -12.55
C GLY A 57 -5.86 4.89 -13.68
N LYS A 58 -4.72 5.13 -14.32
CA LYS A 58 -4.20 4.28 -15.38
C LYS A 58 -3.41 3.09 -14.83
N CYS A 59 -2.88 3.21 -13.62
CA CYS A 59 -1.82 2.36 -13.12
C CYS A 59 -2.12 1.82 -11.72
N HIS A 60 -1.43 0.74 -11.38
CA HIS A 60 -1.43 0.12 -10.07
C HIS A 60 -0.05 -0.46 -9.78
N PHE A 61 0.16 -0.91 -8.54
CA PHE A 61 1.37 -1.60 -8.15
C PHE A 61 1.18 -3.11 -8.17
N TYR A 62 2.14 -3.81 -8.78
CA TYR A 62 2.14 -5.25 -9.01
C TYR A 62 3.42 -5.89 -8.44
N GLY A 63 3.33 -7.10 -7.90
CA GLY A 63 4.41 -7.81 -7.22
C GLY A 63 5.60 -8.26 -8.09
N GLY A 64 5.38 -8.51 -9.38
CA GLY A 64 6.43 -8.88 -10.34
C GLY A 64 6.80 -10.36 -10.30
N TRP A 65 8.10 -10.69 -10.19
CA TRP A 65 8.62 -12.06 -10.25
C TRP A 65 9.31 -12.53 -8.97
N SER A 66 9.63 -11.61 -8.06
CA SER A 66 10.31 -11.92 -6.81
C SER A 66 9.36 -12.61 -5.84
N ALA A 67 9.87 -13.59 -5.10
CA ALA A 67 9.08 -14.30 -4.08
C ALA A 67 8.47 -13.32 -3.04
N VAL A 68 9.23 -12.28 -2.70
CA VAL A 68 8.76 -11.15 -1.91
C VAL A 68 9.20 -9.86 -2.58
N SER A 69 8.26 -8.95 -2.79
CA SER A 69 8.54 -7.58 -3.20
C SER A 69 8.02 -6.61 -2.14
N THR A 70 8.74 -5.51 -1.91
CA THR A 70 8.36 -4.51 -0.90
C THR A 70 8.49 -3.11 -1.46
N MET A 71 7.64 -2.22 -0.96
CA MET A 71 7.80 -0.78 -1.14
C MET A 71 7.43 -0.04 0.14
N ARG A 72 8.22 0.99 0.49
CA ARG A 72 8.09 1.71 1.75
C ARG A 72 8.26 3.22 1.60
N GLN A 73 7.46 3.96 2.37
CA GLN A 73 7.62 5.39 2.61
C GLN A 73 7.74 5.67 4.11
N THR A 74 8.50 6.72 4.43
CA THR A 74 8.60 7.29 5.79
C THR A 74 8.11 8.72 5.73
N GLY A 75 7.22 9.09 6.65
CA GLY A 75 6.79 10.48 6.80
C GLY A 75 7.14 11.02 8.18
N ASP A 76 7.60 12.27 8.22
CA ASP A 76 7.77 13.03 9.46
C ASP A 76 6.48 13.81 9.73
N MET A 77 5.76 13.41 10.78
CA MET A 77 4.48 14.03 11.15
C MET A 77 4.68 15.42 11.75
N THR A 78 5.87 15.71 12.29
CA THR A 78 6.16 16.97 12.99
C THR A 78 6.18 18.19 12.06
N ILE A 79 6.25 17.95 10.75
CA ILE A 79 6.17 18.99 9.71
C ILE A 79 4.79 19.67 9.69
N SER A 80 3.73 18.99 10.15
CA SER A 80 2.36 19.54 10.09
C SER A 80 1.49 19.24 11.31
N ILE A 81 1.96 18.44 12.26
CA ILE A 81 1.22 18.06 13.47
C ILE A 81 2.11 18.34 14.67
N THR A 82 1.63 19.17 15.60
CA THR A 82 2.41 19.48 16.80
C THR A 82 2.48 18.28 17.75
N ALA A 83 3.64 18.08 18.38
CA ALA A 83 3.86 17.00 19.34
C ALA A 83 2.81 16.96 20.46
N ARG A 84 2.35 18.13 20.94
CA ARG A 84 1.30 18.23 21.97
C ARG A 84 0.02 17.50 21.57
N LEU A 85 -0.42 17.65 20.32
CA LEU A 85 -1.65 17.01 19.85
C LEU A 85 -1.51 15.49 19.83
N ILE A 86 -0.36 14.99 19.38
CA ILE A 86 -0.06 13.55 19.38
C ILE A 86 0.00 13.02 20.81
N ASP A 87 0.74 13.72 21.68
CA ASP A 87 1.02 13.27 23.04
C ASP A 87 -0.22 13.35 23.96
N ASN A 88 -1.18 14.22 23.63
CA ASN A 88 -2.50 14.29 24.27
C ASN A 88 -3.55 13.34 23.64
N GLN A 89 -3.17 12.51 22.66
CA GLN A 89 -4.07 11.63 21.92
C GLN A 89 -5.21 12.35 21.18
N GLU A 90 -4.93 13.55 20.67
CA GLU A 90 -5.86 14.36 19.87
C GLU A 90 -5.71 14.12 18.36
N VAL A 91 -4.91 13.13 17.94
CA VAL A 91 -4.65 12.82 16.53
C VAL A 91 -5.05 11.37 16.24
N ARG A 92 -5.88 11.20 15.23
CA ARG A 92 -6.33 9.93 14.67
C ARG A 92 -5.67 9.68 13.33
N PHE A 93 -5.57 8.40 12.97
CA PHE A 93 -5.21 7.96 11.64
C PHE A 93 -6.36 7.21 10.97
N ASN A 94 -6.36 7.24 9.64
CA ASN A 94 -7.14 6.35 8.79
C ASN A 94 -6.19 5.82 7.70
N LEU A 95 -5.87 4.54 7.79
CA LEU A 95 -5.11 3.81 6.79
C LEU A 95 -6.09 3.06 5.89
N SER A 96 -5.96 3.21 4.58
CA SER A 96 -6.77 2.48 3.62
C SER A 96 -5.97 2.09 2.38
N ALA A 97 -6.39 1.04 1.71
CA ALA A 97 -5.85 0.62 0.42
C ALA A 97 -6.85 -0.30 -0.30
N TRP A 98 -6.69 -0.42 -1.61
CA TRP A 98 -7.31 -1.45 -2.42
C TRP A 98 -6.29 -2.55 -2.67
N ILE A 99 -6.51 -3.73 -2.10
CA ILE A 99 -5.51 -4.81 -2.03
C ILE A 99 -6.09 -6.05 -2.69
N GLY A 100 -5.30 -6.76 -3.50
CA GLY A 100 -5.81 -7.98 -4.12
C GLY A 100 -4.76 -8.76 -4.89
N GLY A 101 -5.22 -9.38 -5.97
CA GLY A 101 -4.43 -10.27 -6.82
C GLY A 101 -5.26 -10.93 -7.91
N TYR A 102 -4.73 -12.03 -8.45
CA TYR A 102 -5.23 -12.66 -9.67
C TYR A 102 -6.00 -13.98 -9.43
N LEU A 103 -7.17 -14.14 -10.09
CA LEU A 103 -8.02 -15.34 -10.09
C LEU A 103 -8.13 -16.04 -8.73
N ALA A 104 -7.83 -17.33 -8.66
CA ALA A 104 -7.86 -18.15 -7.46
C ALA A 104 -6.48 -18.35 -6.82
N GLN A 105 -5.48 -17.52 -7.17
CA GLN A 105 -4.14 -17.61 -6.59
C GLN A 105 -4.09 -16.93 -5.21
N ASP A 106 -3.41 -17.56 -4.26
CA ASP A 106 -3.22 -17.02 -2.89
C ASP A 106 -2.00 -16.10 -2.76
N ASP A 107 -1.33 -15.82 -3.88
CA ASP A 107 -0.49 -14.65 -4.03
C ASP A 107 -1.22 -13.41 -3.51
N ASN A 108 -0.51 -12.61 -2.72
CA ASN A 108 -1.17 -11.61 -1.88
C ASN A 108 -0.33 -10.37 -1.69
N ALA A 109 -1.00 -9.31 -1.29
CA ALA A 109 -0.40 -8.09 -0.79
C ALA A 109 -0.97 -7.73 0.59
N GLN A 110 -0.19 -6.96 1.34
CA GLN A 110 -0.62 -6.31 2.58
C GLN A 110 0.03 -4.93 2.74
N VAL A 111 -0.60 -4.07 3.54
CA VAL A 111 -0.04 -2.78 3.97
C VAL A 111 0.13 -2.78 5.47
N SER A 112 1.28 -2.33 5.96
CA SER A 112 1.49 -2.04 7.38
C SER A 112 1.76 -0.56 7.62
N LEU A 113 1.24 -0.05 8.73
CA LEU A 113 1.54 1.26 9.30
C LEU A 113 2.21 1.06 10.65
N THR A 114 3.41 1.62 10.80
CA THR A 114 4.18 1.61 12.05
C THR A 114 4.55 3.03 12.44
N PHE A 115 4.31 3.40 13.69
CA PHE A 115 4.70 4.71 14.21
C PHE A 115 6.06 4.65 14.89
N LEU A 116 6.85 5.71 14.78
CA LEU A 116 8.19 5.83 15.34
C LEU A 116 8.28 7.04 16.27
N ASN A 117 9.03 6.90 17.36
CA ASN A 117 9.42 8.02 18.22
C ASN A 117 10.58 8.84 17.61
N GLN A 118 11.02 9.88 18.33
CA GLN A 118 12.14 10.75 17.90
C GLN A 118 13.48 10.01 17.73
N SER A 119 13.64 8.85 18.37
CA SER A 119 14.83 7.98 18.26
C SER A 119 14.67 6.89 17.20
N ASN A 120 13.65 6.99 16.32
CA ASN A 120 13.31 6.00 15.30
C ASN A 120 12.97 4.60 15.84
N GLN A 121 12.50 4.52 17.09
CA GLN A 121 12.01 3.27 17.67
C GLN A 121 10.50 3.16 17.48
N ASN A 122 10.01 1.95 17.22
CA ASN A 122 8.59 1.69 17.10
C ASN A 122 7.85 2.06 18.39
N VAL A 123 6.70 2.71 18.25
CA VAL A 123 5.78 3.03 19.35
C VAL A 123 4.37 2.52 19.02
N GLY A 124 3.75 1.89 20.01
CA GLY A 124 2.47 1.20 19.82
C GLY A 124 2.60 -0.06 18.93
N ASN A 125 1.44 -0.63 18.58
CA ASN A 125 1.36 -1.77 17.67
C ASN A 125 1.25 -1.29 16.22
N SER A 126 1.86 -2.03 15.29
CA SER A 126 1.62 -1.80 13.86
C SER A 126 0.18 -2.13 13.50
N THR A 127 -0.41 -1.32 12.63
CA THR A 127 -1.71 -1.59 12.00
C THR A 127 -1.47 -2.27 10.66
N ILE A 128 -2.21 -3.34 10.35
CA ILE A 128 -2.02 -4.13 9.13
C ILE A 128 -3.36 -4.24 8.38
N LEU A 129 -3.33 -4.00 7.07
CA LEU A 129 -4.40 -4.29 6.13
C LEU A 129 -3.99 -5.48 5.28
N GLY A 130 -4.76 -6.56 5.33
CA GLY A 130 -4.45 -7.81 4.65
C GLY A 130 -3.66 -8.81 5.53
N PRO A 131 -3.06 -9.86 4.93
CA PRO A 131 -3.03 -10.12 3.50
C PRO A 131 -4.43 -10.33 2.92
N VAL A 132 -4.63 -9.94 1.66
CA VAL A 132 -5.85 -10.30 0.92
C VAL A 132 -5.55 -11.54 0.10
N LEU A 133 -6.23 -12.64 0.41
CA LEU A 133 -6.07 -13.95 -0.25
C LEU A 133 -7.13 -14.16 -1.35
N ALA A 134 -7.05 -15.28 -2.09
CA ALA A 134 -8.04 -15.60 -3.13
C ALA A 134 -9.47 -15.65 -2.58
N THR A 135 -9.65 -16.17 -1.36
CA THR A 135 -10.94 -16.30 -0.71
C THR A 135 -11.57 -14.95 -0.36
N ASP A 136 -10.78 -13.96 0.07
CA ASP A 136 -11.22 -12.58 0.29
C ASP A 136 -11.76 -11.92 -0.98
N ARG A 137 -11.22 -12.32 -2.13
CA ARG A 137 -11.59 -11.83 -3.46
C ARG A 137 -12.75 -12.59 -4.09
N GLY A 138 -13.27 -13.64 -3.44
CA GLY A 138 -14.26 -14.52 -4.05
C GLY A 138 -13.72 -15.35 -5.22
N ASN A 139 -12.41 -15.63 -5.24
CA ASN A 139 -11.70 -16.38 -6.28
C ASN A 139 -11.73 -15.75 -7.68
N ILE A 140 -11.86 -14.42 -7.76
CA ILE A 140 -11.78 -13.65 -9.01
C ILE A 140 -10.70 -12.58 -8.90
N THR A 141 -10.10 -12.20 -10.04
CA THR A 141 -9.22 -11.03 -10.10
C THR A 141 -9.97 -9.80 -9.62
N SER A 142 -9.48 -9.19 -8.55
CA SER A 142 -10.07 -7.98 -7.98
C SER A 142 -9.14 -7.34 -6.98
N LEU A 143 -9.36 -6.06 -6.72
CA LEU A 143 -8.86 -5.37 -5.55
C LEU A 143 -10.00 -5.18 -4.55
N VAL A 144 -9.76 -5.51 -3.28
CA VAL A 144 -10.74 -5.36 -2.21
C VAL A 144 -10.31 -4.22 -1.31
N PHE A 145 -11.25 -3.30 -1.04
CA PHE A 145 -11.01 -2.21 -0.11
C PHE A 145 -10.76 -2.75 1.30
N ARG A 146 -9.70 -2.25 1.93
CA ARG A 146 -9.36 -2.49 3.33
C ARG A 146 -9.08 -1.16 4.00
N GLN A 147 -9.50 -1.05 5.25
CA GLN A 147 -9.40 0.17 6.03
C GLN A 147 -9.19 -0.16 7.51
N ALA A 148 -8.39 0.65 8.20
CA ALA A 148 -8.27 0.66 9.64
C ALA A 148 -8.13 2.10 10.15
N THR A 149 -8.76 2.39 11.28
CA THR A 149 -8.64 3.68 11.97
C THR A 149 -8.15 3.47 13.39
N GLY A 150 -7.52 4.48 13.97
CA GLY A 150 -7.02 4.43 15.33
C GLY A 150 -6.48 5.76 15.79
N LEU A 151 -5.99 5.80 17.04
CA LEU A 151 -5.23 6.93 17.55
C LEU A 151 -3.77 6.80 17.15
N VAL A 152 -3.14 7.93 16.83
CA VAL A 152 -1.68 7.97 16.73
C VAL A 152 -1.10 7.74 18.14
N PRO A 153 -0.16 6.80 18.34
CA PRO A 153 0.42 6.52 19.65
C PRO A 153 1.12 7.75 20.25
N VAL A 154 0.98 7.92 21.58
CA VAL A 154 1.72 8.94 22.34
C VAL A 154 3.22 8.80 22.09
N GLY A 155 3.92 9.92 21.87
CA GLY A 155 5.35 9.93 21.59
C GLY A 155 5.72 9.66 20.12
N ALA A 156 4.76 9.36 19.24
CA ALA A 156 5.04 9.23 17.82
C ALA A 156 5.44 10.57 17.18
N ARG A 157 6.41 10.51 16.25
CA ARG A 157 6.95 11.66 15.50
C ARG A 157 7.01 11.38 14.01
N ALA A 158 7.22 10.14 13.63
CA ALA A 158 7.22 9.70 12.25
C ALA A 158 6.36 8.44 12.07
N PHE A 159 6.11 8.07 10.82
CA PHE A 159 5.48 6.81 10.47
C PHE A 159 6.22 6.10 9.33
N ILE A 160 5.98 4.80 9.23
CA ILE A 160 6.36 3.92 8.14
C ILE A 160 5.07 3.37 7.54
N VAL A 161 4.85 3.60 6.25
CA VAL A 161 3.91 2.79 5.46
C VAL A 161 4.74 1.82 4.62
N GLN A 162 4.48 0.52 4.75
CA GLN A 162 5.13 -0.52 3.97
C GLN A 162 4.09 -1.41 3.31
N VAL A 163 4.28 -1.65 2.02
CA VAL A 163 3.61 -2.71 1.28
C VAL A 163 4.52 -3.92 1.19
N THR A 164 3.94 -5.09 1.33
CA THR A 164 4.61 -6.37 1.08
C THR A 164 3.72 -7.21 0.18
N MET A 165 4.28 -7.67 -0.94
CA MET A 165 3.65 -8.58 -1.90
C MET A 165 4.38 -9.92 -1.83
N THR A 166 3.65 -11.02 -1.81
CA THR A 166 4.20 -12.36 -1.60
C THR A 166 3.63 -13.35 -2.59
N LEU A 167 4.54 -13.98 -3.33
CA LEU A 167 4.28 -15.14 -4.17
C LEU A 167 4.09 -16.36 -3.27
N VAL A 168 2.96 -17.04 -3.42
CA VAL A 168 2.66 -18.30 -2.73
C VAL A 168 3.01 -19.48 -3.64
N ALA A 169 2.63 -19.43 -4.92
CA ALA A 169 2.92 -20.49 -5.87
C ALA A 169 2.98 -19.98 -7.32
N GLY A 170 3.84 -20.60 -8.14
CA GLY A 170 4.02 -20.20 -9.54
C GLY A 170 5.30 -19.39 -9.75
N SER A 171 5.32 -18.58 -10.80
CA SER A 171 6.51 -17.83 -11.25
C SER A 171 6.36 -16.31 -11.18
N TYR A 172 5.16 -15.84 -10.87
CA TYR A 172 4.76 -14.43 -10.90
C TYR A 172 4.09 -14.12 -9.59
N ASN A 173 4.57 -13.09 -8.90
CA ASN A 173 4.00 -12.58 -7.67
C ASN A 173 2.80 -11.71 -8.02
N ASP A 174 1.62 -12.31 -7.99
CA ASP A 174 0.35 -11.69 -8.35
C ASP A 174 -0.29 -10.89 -7.20
N GLY A 175 0.54 -10.38 -6.28
CA GLY A 175 0.09 -9.42 -5.27
C GLY A 175 -0.10 -8.04 -5.89
N ASP A 176 -1.33 -7.53 -5.85
CA ASP A 176 -1.70 -6.23 -6.41
C ASP A 176 -2.16 -5.24 -5.34
N ILE A 177 -1.84 -3.96 -5.53
CA ILE A 177 -2.33 -2.89 -4.68
C ILE A 177 -2.49 -1.56 -5.43
N ASP A 178 -3.47 -0.77 -5.03
CA ASP A 178 -3.70 0.58 -5.53
C ASP A 178 -4.34 1.46 -4.44
N ASN A 179 -4.33 2.79 -4.67
CA ASN A 179 -5.02 3.79 -3.87
C ASN A 179 -4.73 3.68 -2.36
N ILE A 180 -3.44 3.57 -2.02
CA ILE A 180 -2.95 3.55 -0.64
C ILE A 180 -3.06 4.96 -0.06
N ALA A 181 -3.75 5.09 1.06
CA ALA A 181 -3.89 6.36 1.74
C ALA A 181 -3.67 6.28 3.25
N LEU A 182 -2.93 7.25 3.77
CA LEU A 182 -2.83 7.53 5.20
C LEU A 182 -3.32 8.96 5.45
N LEU A 183 -4.43 9.09 6.16
CA LEU A 183 -4.95 10.38 6.61
C LEU A 183 -4.64 10.54 8.10
N LEU A 184 -4.17 11.72 8.49
CA LEU A 184 -3.94 12.10 9.88
C LEU A 184 -4.78 13.34 10.23
N TYR A 185 -5.71 13.19 11.16
CA TYR A 185 -6.73 14.20 11.47
C TYR A 185 -6.98 14.27 12.98
N GLN A 186 -7.65 15.33 13.42
CA GLN A 186 -8.07 15.50 14.82
C GLN A 186 -9.52 15.05 14.98
#